data_AF-A0A5D3B6T6-F1
#
_entry.id   AF-A0A5D3B6T6-F1
#
_cell.length_a   1.000
_cell.length_b   1.000
_cell.length_c   1.000
_cell.angle_alpha   90.00
_cell.angle_beta   90.00
_cell.angle_gamma   90.00
#
_symmetry.space_group_name_H-M   'P 1'
#
loop_
_entity.id
_entity.type
_entity.pdbx_description
1 polymer ?
#
loop_
_entity_poly.entity_id
_entity_poly.type
_entity_poly.pdbx_seq_one_letter_code
_entity_poly.pdbx_strand_id
1 'polypeptide(L)'
;MSDMIKDVSEGISFVFNNIAEYGGDINRIYLMGQSAGAHITACALVEQAIKEAGGEKVSWCVSRIKAYFGLSGGIMEGEESLQRFSPEVMVQDPKIEDAVSLLPHFILFHGTADYSIPLDSCKSFAEVLERIGVKVETVLYKGKTHTDLFVQDPMRGGKDQLVEDLIFVIHENDRDAFARNPMARQRRRLVPELLLKLACTVSPF
;
A
#
# COMPACT_ATOMS: atom_id res chain seq x y z
N MET A 1 14.11 -11.54 -4.38
CA MET A 1 13.46 -10.41 -3.67
C MET A 1 14.40 -9.26 -3.28
N SER A 2 15.61 -9.50 -2.76
CA SER A 2 16.50 -8.44 -2.23
C SER A 2 16.81 -7.29 -3.20
N ASP A 3 17.08 -7.58 -4.48
CA ASP A 3 17.36 -6.53 -5.47
C ASP A 3 16.14 -5.65 -5.73
N MET A 4 14.94 -6.24 -5.79
CA MET A 4 13.69 -5.48 -5.96
C MET A 4 13.40 -4.57 -4.76
N ILE A 5 13.67 -5.03 -3.54
CA ILE A 5 13.54 -4.20 -2.33
C ILE A 5 14.51 -3.03 -2.38
N LYS A 6 15.76 -3.27 -2.80
CA LYS A 6 16.76 -2.24 -2.98
C LYS A 6 16.32 -1.23 -4.04
N ASP A 7 15.82 -1.68 -5.19
CA ASP A 7 15.36 -0.80 -6.27
C ASP A 7 14.18 0.07 -5.82
N VAL A 8 13.23 -0.48 -5.06
CA VAL A 8 12.14 0.30 -4.45
C VAL A 8 12.68 1.34 -3.46
N SER A 9 13.62 0.97 -2.61
CA SER A 9 14.25 1.90 -1.66
C SER A 9 15.00 3.04 -2.38
N GLU A 10 15.72 2.75 -3.46
CA GLU A 10 16.38 3.77 -4.29
C GLU A 10 15.36 4.67 -5.01
N GLY A 11 14.24 4.11 -5.48
CA GLY A 11 13.14 4.89 -6.04
C GLY A 11 12.53 5.86 -5.02
N ILE A 12 12.31 5.41 -3.79
CA ILE A 12 11.83 6.26 -2.69
C ILE A 12 12.86 7.35 -2.37
N SER A 13 14.13 6.97 -2.23
CA SER A 13 15.26 7.90 -2.05
C SER A 13 15.28 8.99 -3.12
N PHE A 14 15.13 8.62 -4.39
CA PHE A 14 15.09 9.58 -5.49
C PHE A 14 13.93 10.58 -5.32
N VAL A 15 12.72 10.12 -4.99
CA VAL A 15 11.59 11.02 -4.75
C VAL A 15 11.90 11.97 -3.59
N PHE A 16 12.37 11.46 -2.45
CA PHE A 16 12.74 12.32 -1.31
C PHE A 16 13.79 13.37 -1.65
N ASN A 17 14.74 13.06 -2.53
CA ASN A 17 15.83 13.98 -2.83
C ASN A 17 15.50 14.98 -3.95
N ASN A 18 14.46 14.72 -4.76
CA ASN A 18 14.20 15.52 -5.96
C ASN A 18 12.79 16.12 -6.05
N ILE A 19 11.81 15.64 -5.28
CA ILE A 19 10.39 16.00 -5.49
C ILE A 19 10.10 17.50 -5.36
N ALA A 20 10.88 18.22 -4.55
CA ALA A 20 10.74 19.67 -4.40
C ALA A 20 11.03 20.43 -5.71
N GLU A 21 11.94 19.94 -6.55
CA GLU A 21 12.27 20.54 -7.85
C GLU A 21 11.12 20.39 -8.85
N TYR A 22 10.27 19.37 -8.66
CA TYR A 22 9.06 19.13 -9.44
C TYR A 22 7.81 19.80 -8.82
N GLY A 23 7.98 20.61 -7.78
CA GLY A 23 6.88 21.33 -7.10
C GLY A 23 6.07 20.47 -6.13
N GLY A 24 6.54 19.27 -5.77
CA GLY A 24 5.89 18.46 -4.74
C GLY A 24 6.37 18.80 -3.32
N ASP A 25 5.56 18.44 -2.33
CA ASP A 25 5.82 18.71 -0.92
C ASP A 25 6.48 17.51 -0.25
N ILE A 26 7.73 17.71 0.19
CA ILE A 26 8.55 16.70 0.86
C ILE A 26 7.97 16.22 2.21
N ASN A 27 7.05 16.99 2.80
CA ASN A 27 6.39 16.64 4.05
C ASN A 27 5.03 15.94 3.83
N ARG A 28 4.67 15.67 2.57
CA ARG A 28 3.41 15.02 2.17
C ARG A 28 3.67 13.86 1.21
N ILE A 29 4.55 12.95 1.62
CA ILE A 29 4.86 11.74 0.86
C ILE A 29 3.98 10.59 1.33
N TYR A 30 3.35 9.92 0.38
CA TYR A 30 2.55 8.72 0.57
C TYR A 30 3.08 7.64 -0.37
N LEU A 31 3.12 6.40 0.10
CA LEU A 31 3.50 5.26 -0.72
C LEU A 31 2.28 4.38 -0.99
N MET A 32 2.25 3.74 -2.15
CA MET A 32 1.22 2.78 -2.49
C MET A 32 1.83 1.62 -3.26
N GLY A 33 1.42 0.40 -2.92
CA GLY A 33 1.77 -0.81 -3.66
C GLY A 33 0.54 -1.69 -3.86
N GLN A 34 0.55 -2.50 -4.91
CA GLN A 34 -0.49 -3.50 -5.18
C GLN A 34 0.14 -4.88 -5.33
N SER A 35 -0.51 -5.92 -4.78
CA SER A 35 -0.07 -7.31 -4.87
C SER A 35 1.41 -7.48 -4.49
N ALA A 36 2.22 -7.97 -5.43
CA ALA A 36 3.65 -8.09 -5.24
C ALA A 36 4.35 -6.77 -4.90
N GLY A 37 3.91 -5.66 -5.49
CA GLY A 37 4.42 -4.33 -5.16
C GLY A 37 4.07 -3.89 -3.75
N ALA A 38 2.91 -4.29 -3.21
CA ALA A 38 2.56 -4.03 -1.82
C ALA A 38 3.51 -4.77 -0.86
N HIS A 39 3.80 -6.03 -1.15
CA HIS A 39 4.72 -6.81 -0.35
C HIS A 39 6.15 -6.25 -0.38
N ILE A 40 6.69 -5.97 -1.58
CA ILE A 40 8.06 -5.42 -1.74
C ILE A 40 8.18 -4.06 -1.05
N THR A 41 7.16 -3.20 -1.17
CA THR A 41 7.16 -1.88 -0.51
C THR A 41 7.11 -2.02 1.00
N ALA A 42 6.31 -2.95 1.53
CA ALA A 42 6.27 -3.22 2.96
C ALA A 42 7.63 -3.73 3.48
N CYS A 43 8.28 -4.66 2.77
CA CYS A 43 9.65 -5.09 3.10
C CYS A 43 10.63 -3.92 3.10
N ALA A 44 10.59 -3.06 2.06
CA ALA A 44 11.47 -1.91 1.96
C ALA A 44 11.29 -0.92 3.12
N LEU A 45 10.04 -0.69 3.56
CA LEU A 45 9.73 0.15 4.72
C LEU A 45 10.29 -0.44 6.01
N VAL A 46 10.11 -1.74 6.23
CA VAL A 46 10.62 -2.41 7.44
C VAL A 46 12.15 -2.45 7.45
N GLU A 47 12.80 -2.83 6.34
CA GLU A 47 14.27 -2.80 6.24
C GLU A 47 14.83 -1.39 6.46
N GLN A 48 14.18 -0.37 5.92
CA GLN A 48 14.63 1.00 6.10
C GLN A 48 14.46 1.45 7.55
N ALA A 49 13.34 1.13 8.20
CA ALA A 49 13.11 1.45 9.60
C ALA A 49 14.16 0.79 10.51
N ILE A 50 14.55 -0.45 10.21
CA ILE A 50 15.61 -1.17 10.93
C ILE A 50 16.96 -0.44 10.79
N LYS A 51 17.32 -0.01 9.58
CA LYS A 51 18.56 0.76 9.34
C LYS A 51 18.56 2.07 10.11
N GLU A 52 17.43 2.79 10.11
CA GLU A 52 17.27 4.05 10.82
C GLU A 52 17.40 3.87 12.34
N ALA A 53 16.70 2.90 12.91
CA ALA A 53 16.78 2.59 14.34
C ALA A 53 18.19 2.13 14.76
N GLY A 54 18.90 1.41 13.88
CA GLY A 54 20.29 1.00 14.08
C GLY A 54 21.31 2.14 13.99
N GLY A 55 20.89 3.37 13.68
CA GLY A 55 21.77 4.53 13.54
C GLY A 55 22.63 4.51 12.27
N GLU A 56 22.24 3.71 11.27
CA GLU A 56 22.92 3.70 9.98
C GLU A 56 22.67 5.03 9.23
N LYS A 57 23.63 5.41 8.37
CA LYS A 57 23.44 6.56 7.50
C LYS A 57 22.46 6.20 6.39
N VAL A 58 21.27 6.80 6.43
CA VAL A 58 20.21 6.59 5.45
C VAL A 58 20.06 7.72 4.44
N SER A 59 19.57 7.41 3.25
CA SER A 59 19.31 8.35 2.14
C SER A 59 17.90 8.93 2.14
N TRP A 60 16.98 8.35 2.92
CA TRP A 60 15.62 8.80 3.17
C TRP A 60 15.14 8.29 4.53
N CYS A 61 14.08 8.88 5.07
CA CYS A 61 13.55 8.56 6.41
C CYS A 61 12.12 8.02 6.32
N VAL A 62 11.86 6.84 6.88
CA VAL A 62 10.54 6.20 6.95
C VAL A 62 9.55 7.07 7.73
N SER A 63 10.01 7.70 8.81
CA SER A 63 9.20 8.61 9.65
C SER A 63 8.64 9.83 8.90
N ARG A 64 9.15 10.14 7.71
CA ARG A 64 8.64 11.24 6.87
C ARG A 64 7.52 10.81 5.92
N ILE A 65 7.22 9.52 5.85
CA ILE A 65 6.09 9.00 5.07
C ILE A 65 4.81 9.18 5.89
N LYS A 66 3.81 9.83 5.32
CA LYS A 66 2.54 10.13 5.99
C LYS A 66 1.66 8.89 6.16
N ALA A 67 1.57 8.09 5.11
CA ALA A 67 0.91 6.79 5.14
C ALA A 67 1.43 5.90 4.02
N TYR A 68 1.29 4.60 4.23
CA TYR A 68 1.49 3.58 3.22
C TYR A 68 0.18 2.86 2.92
N PHE A 69 -0.16 2.77 1.65
CA PHE A 69 -1.36 2.14 1.11
C PHE A 69 -0.99 0.77 0.51
N GLY A 70 -1.29 -0.32 1.22
CA GLY A 70 -1.08 -1.68 0.73
C GLY A 70 -2.35 -2.26 0.14
N LEU A 71 -2.39 -2.50 -1.18
CA LEU A 71 -3.56 -3.07 -1.88
C LEU A 71 -3.34 -4.54 -2.23
N SER A 72 -4.23 -5.42 -1.78
CA SER A 72 -4.17 -6.86 -2.07
C SER A 72 -2.79 -7.49 -1.83
N GLY A 73 -2.10 -7.04 -0.77
CA GLY A 73 -0.78 -7.57 -0.39
C GLY A 73 -0.89 -8.94 0.25
N GLY A 74 0.09 -9.80 -0.02
CA GLY A 74 0.23 -11.11 0.60
C GLY A 74 1.69 -11.48 0.76
N ILE A 75 1.98 -12.45 1.62
CA ILE A 75 3.32 -13.02 1.77
C ILE A 75 3.71 -13.71 0.47
N MET A 76 4.88 -13.38 -0.06
CA MET A 76 5.42 -14.03 -1.25
C MET A 76 6.74 -14.72 -0.92
N GLU A 77 6.93 -15.92 -1.48
CA GLU A 77 8.16 -16.76 -1.50
C GLU A 77 8.28 -17.97 -0.55
N GLY A 78 7.19 -18.63 -0.20
CA GLY A 78 7.27 -19.95 0.45
C GLY A 78 7.98 -19.93 1.82
N GLU A 79 8.05 -21.07 2.50
CA GLU A 79 8.36 -21.12 3.94
C GLU A 79 9.82 -20.74 4.28
N GLU A 80 10.78 -21.08 3.41
CA GLU A 80 12.21 -20.85 3.67
C GLU A 80 12.62 -19.37 3.61
N SER A 81 11.87 -18.53 2.88
CA SER A 81 12.17 -17.11 2.70
C SER A 81 11.43 -16.18 3.66
N LEU A 82 10.49 -16.72 4.47
CA LEU A 82 9.59 -15.93 5.32
C LEU A 82 10.34 -15.03 6.29
N GLN A 83 11.40 -15.53 6.92
CA GLN A 83 12.16 -14.76 7.91
C GLN A 83 12.79 -13.50 7.33
N ARG A 84 13.11 -13.50 6.04
CA ARG A 84 13.79 -12.38 5.38
C ARG A 84 12.88 -11.52 4.53
N PHE A 85 11.83 -12.11 3.97
CA PHE A 85 11.01 -11.45 2.97
C PHE A 85 9.52 -11.48 3.31
N SER A 86 9.08 -11.93 4.49
CA SER A 86 7.71 -11.68 4.93
C SER A 86 7.70 -10.44 5.83
N PRO A 87 7.08 -9.32 5.40
CA PRO A 87 6.92 -8.14 6.26
C PRO A 87 6.29 -8.51 7.59
N GLU A 88 5.30 -9.42 7.58
CA GLU A 88 4.61 -9.91 8.77
C GLU A 88 5.58 -10.60 9.75
N VAL A 89 6.53 -11.40 9.27
CA VAL A 89 7.50 -12.09 10.14
C VAL A 89 8.60 -11.14 10.58
N MET A 90 9.10 -10.29 9.67
CA MET A 90 10.16 -9.32 9.97
C MET A 90 9.75 -8.38 11.10
N VAL A 91 8.50 -7.90 11.10
CA VAL A 91 8.04 -6.96 12.12
C VAL A 91 7.85 -7.59 13.51
N GLN A 92 7.89 -8.93 13.59
CA GLN A 92 7.80 -9.67 14.85
C GLN A 92 9.16 -9.96 15.48
N ASP A 93 10.29 -9.64 14.81
CA ASP A 93 11.62 -9.82 15.39
C ASP A 93 11.79 -8.85 16.59
N PRO A 94 12.00 -9.34 17.83
CA PRO A 94 12.18 -8.48 19.00
C PRO A 94 13.34 -7.50 18.87
N LYS A 95 14.32 -7.78 18.01
CA LYS A 95 15.48 -6.90 17.78
C LYS A 95 15.13 -5.61 17.05
N ILE A 96 13.92 -5.50 16.50
CA ILE A 96 13.49 -4.35 15.71
C ILE A 96 12.44 -3.50 16.43
N GLU A 97 12.24 -3.69 17.74
CA GLU A 97 11.25 -2.95 18.54
C GLU A 97 11.38 -1.42 18.36
N ASP A 98 12.61 -0.90 18.35
CA ASP A 98 12.88 0.52 18.11
C ASP A 98 12.44 0.97 16.71
N ALA A 99 12.58 0.10 15.70
CA ALA A 99 12.20 0.37 14.32
C ALA A 99 10.67 0.41 14.12
N VAL A 100 9.92 -0.35 14.93
CA VAL A 100 8.46 -0.38 14.85
C VAL A 100 7.86 1.01 15.05
N SER A 101 8.44 1.80 15.96
CA SER A 101 8.00 3.18 16.25
C SER A 101 8.19 4.15 15.07
N LEU A 102 9.04 3.81 14.10
CA LEU A 102 9.33 4.62 12.92
C LEU A 102 8.39 4.33 11.75
N LEU A 103 7.70 3.18 11.76
CA LEU A 103 6.83 2.76 10.67
C LEU A 103 5.65 3.74 10.48
N PRO A 104 5.27 4.04 9.22
CA PRO A 104 4.19 4.98 8.94
C PRO A 104 2.82 4.37 9.32
N HIS A 105 1.76 5.16 9.16
CA HIS A 105 0.40 4.62 9.19
C HIS A 105 0.19 3.66 8.01
N PHE A 106 -0.11 2.38 8.28
CA PHE A 106 -0.45 1.39 7.27
C PHE A 106 -1.96 1.41 7.01
N ILE A 107 -2.37 1.47 5.75
CA ILE A 107 -3.78 1.37 5.36
C ILE A 107 -3.86 0.26 4.32
N LEU A 108 -4.53 -0.83 4.69
CA LEU A 108 -4.59 -2.07 3.93
C LEU A 108 -5.94 -2.18 3.24
N PHE A 109 -5.91 -2.24 1.91
CA PHE A 109 -7.09 -2.35 1.06
C PHE A 109 -7.18 -3.78 0.50
N HIS A 110 -8.34 -4.42 0.59
CA HIS A 110 -8.51 -5.79 0.06
C HIS A 110 -9.92 -6.06 -0.47
N GLY A 111 -10.01 -6.79 -1.58
CA GLY A 111 -11.28 -7.27 -2.11
C GLY A 111 -11.76 -8.54 -1.41
N THR A 112 -13.01 -8.62 -0.99
CA THR A 112 -13.50 -9.82 -0.26
C THR A 112 -13.72 -11.04 -1.16
N ALA A 113 -13.64 -10.87 -2.49
CA ALA A 113 -13.73 -11.94 -3.48
C ALA A 113 -12.40 -12.14 -4.22
N ASP A 114 -11.30 -11.62 -3.66
CA ASP A 114 -9.94 -11.88 -4.13
C ASP A 114 -9.62 -13.37 -3.90
N TYR A 115 -9.50 -14.13 -4.99
CA TYR A 115 -9.09 -15.53 -4.94
C TYR A 115 -7.58 -15.70 -5.18
N SER A 116 -6.90 -14.64 -5.63
CA SER A 116 -5.49 -14.67 -5.95
C SER A 116 -4.67 -14.59 -4.66
N ILE A 117 -5.03 -13.65 -3.79
CA ILE A 117 -4.46 -13.50 -2.44
C ILE A 117 -5.59 -13.60 -1.41
N PRO A 118 -5.57 -14.64 -0.55
CA PRO A 118 -6.59 -14.82 0.47
C PRO A 118 -6.77 -13.59 1.35
N LEU A 119 -8.03 -13.22 1.61
CA LEU A 119 -8.39 -12.12 2.52
C LEU A 119 -7.73 -12.26 3.90
N ASP A 120 -7.54 -13.48 4.38
CA ASP A 120 -6.94 -13.77 5.68
C ASP A 120 -5.45 -13.34 5.73
N SER A 121 -4.75 -13.29 4.60
CA SER A 121 -3.38 -12.74 4.56
C SER A 121 -3.35 -11.26 4.93
N CYS A 122 -4.31 -10.47 4.45
CA CYS A 122 -4.44 -9.06 4.81
C CYS A 122 -4.80 -8.89 6.29
N LYS A 123 -5.74 -9.69 6.80
CA LYS A 123 -6.13 -9.66 8.21
C LYS A 123 -4.98 -10.05 9.14
N SER A 124 -4.28 -11.14 8.85
CA SER A 124 -3.14 -11.60 9.65
C SER A 124 -2.07 -10.52 9.74
N PHE A 125 -1.73 -9.90 8.61
CA PHE A 125 -0.75 -8.82 8.59
C PHE A 125 -1.23 -7.59 9.38
N ALA A 126 -2.50 -7.21 9.25
CA ALA A 126 -3.09 -6.12 10.04
C ALA A 126 -3.03 -6.40 11.55
N GLU A 127 -3.43 -7.60 11.98
CA GLU A 127 -3.41 -8.02 13.39
C GLU A 127 -1.98 -8.00 13.96
N VAL A 128 -1.00 -8.43 13.16
CA VAL A 128 0.42 -8.38 13.55
C VAL A 128 0.89 -6.95 13.72
N LEU A 129 0.60 -6.05 12.76
CA LEU A 129 0.96 -4.63 12.83
C LEU A 129 0.32 -3.93 14.04
N GLU A 130 -0.96 -4.21 14.30
CA GLU A 130 -1.67 -3.64 15.45
C GLU A 130 -1.06 -4.13 16.77
N ARG A 131 -0.76 -5.44 16.87
CA ARG A 131 -0.20 -6.04 18.08
C ARG A 131 1.15 -5.45 18.47
N ILE A 132 1.98 -5.08 17.49
CA ILE A 132 3.30 -4.45 17.74
C ILE A 132 3.20 -2.92 17.88
N GLY A 133 2.00 -2.33 17.81
CA GLY A 133 1.78 -0.91 18.03
C GLY A 133 1.92 -0.02 16.79
N VAL A 134 2.01 -0.59 15.59
CA VAL A 134 1.93 0.19 14.34
C VAL A 134 0.48 0.63 14.13
N LYS A 135 0.29 1.90 13.79
CA LYS A 135 -1.04 2.38 13.38
C LYS A 135 -1.43 1.69 12.09
N VAL A 136 -2.52 0.94 12.10
CA VAL A 136 -3.03 0.21 10.92
C VAL A 136 -4.54 0.36 10.78
N GLU A 137 -5.01 0.50 9.55
CA GLU A 137 -6.43 0.47 9.17
C GLU A 137 -6.64 -0.57 8.06
N THR A 138 -7.75 -1.29 8.09
CA THR A 138 -8.12 -2.24 7.02
C THR A 138 -9.45 -1.84 6.39
N VAL A 139 -9.47 -1.71 5.07
CA VAL A 139 -10.65 -1.35 4.29
C VAL A 139 -10.97 -2.48 3.31
N LEU A 140 -12.12 -3.11 3.52
CA LEU A 140 -12.55 -4.30 2.77
C LEU A 140 -13.64 -3.96 1.75
N TYR A 141 -13.39 -4.28 0.48
CA TYR A 141 -14.32 -4.01 -0.60
C TYR A 141 -15.12 -5.25 -0.96
N LYS A 142 -16.41 -5.23 -0.57
CA LYS A 142 -17.32 -6.36 -0.75
C LYS A 142 -17.44 -6.76 -2.22
N GLY A 143 -17.17 -8.03 -2.50
CA GLY A 143 -17.35 -8.65 -3.82
C GLY A 143 -16.32 -8.25 -4.87
N LYS A 144 -15.26 -7.51 -4.49
CA LYS A 144 -14.16 -7.14 -5.39
C LYS A 144 -13.12 -8.25 -5.46
N THR A 145 -12.64 -8.54 -6.65
CA THR A 145 -11.51 -9.46 -6.91
C THR A 145 -10.16 -8.74 -6.78
N HIS A 146 -9.04 -9.43 -7.02
CA HIS A 146 -7.68 -8.89 -6.86
C HIS A 146 -7.41 -7.68 -7.75
N THR A 147 -7.98 -7.68 -8.95
CA THR A 147 -7.76 -6.64 -9.96
C THR A 147 -8.84 -5.57 -9.98
N ASP A 148 -10.03 -5.88 -9.46
CA ASP A 148 -11.22 -5.02 -9.60
C ASP A 148 -10.96 -3.57 -9.19
N LEU A 149 -10.30 -3.36 -8.06
CA LEU A 149 -10.06 -2.03 -7.49
C LEU A 149 -9.08 -1.18 -8.30
N PHE A 150 -8.15 -1.81 -9.03
CA PHE A 150 -7.07 -1.12 -9.73
C PHE A 150 -7.26 -1.09 -11.26
N VAL A 151 -8.00 -2.03 -11.82
CA VAL A 151 -8.18 -2.15 -13.28
C VAL A 151 -9.64 -1.92 -13.64
N GLN A 152 -10.56 -2.76 -13.17
CA GLN A 152 -11.93 -2.78 -13.66
C GLN A 152 -12.74 -1.57 -13.20
N ASP A 153 -12.62 -1.16 -11.93
CA ASP A 153 -13.32 0.02 -11.40
C ASP A 153 -12.84 1.32 -12.07
N PRO A 154 -11.53 1.58 -12.22
CA PRO A 154 -11.05 2.70 -13.03
C PRO A 154 -11.54 2.66 -14.47
N MET A 155 -11.54 1.48 -15.13
CA MET A 155 -12.02 1.33 -16.51
C MET A 155 -13.53 1.47 -16.65
N ARG A 156 -14.30 1.09 -15.63
CA ARG A 156 -15.77 1.22 -15.57
C ARG A 156 -16.21 2.68 -15.56
N GLY A 157 -15.37 3.55 -15.00
CA GLY A 157 -15.69 4.97 -14.80
C GLY A 157 -16.81 5.17 -13.79
N GLY A 158 -17.29 6.40 -13.67
CA GLY A 158 -18.23 6.80 -12.62
C GLY A 158 -17.52 6.99 -11.28
N LYS A 159 -18.10 6.42 -10.23
CA LYS A 159 -17.60 6.48 -8.86
C LYS A 159 -16.55 5.39 -8.63
N ASP A 160 -15.40 5.76 -8.08
CA ASP A 160 -14.31 4.84 -7.77
C ASP A 160 -14.02 4.91 -6.27
N GLN A 161 -14.40 3.87 -5.55
CA GLN A 161 -14.37 3.89 -4.09
C GLN A 161 -12.93 3.91 -3.56
N LEU A 162 -12.01 3.17 -4.19
CA LEU A 162 -10.60 3.16 -3.77
C LEU A 162 -10.01 4.56 -3.84
N VAL A 163 -10.25 5.28 -4.94
CA VAL A 163 -9.70 6.63 -5.04
C VAL A 163 -10.39 7.61 -4.09
N GLU A 164 -11.68 7.47 -3.83
CA GLU A 164 -12.32 8.28 -2.79
C GLU A 164 -11.68 8.05 -1.41
N ASP A 165 -11.44 6.80 -1.05
CA ASP A 165 -10.82 6.43 0.23
C ASP A 165 -9.38 6.95 0.31
N LEU A 166 -8.59 6.86 -0.78
CA LEU A 166 -7.25 7.44 -0.87
C LEU A 166 -7.26 8.97 -0.71
N ILE A 167 -8.14 9.67 -1.44
CA ILE A 167 -8.26 11.13 -1.37
C ILE A 167 -8.65 11.56 0.04
N PHE A 168 -9.59 10.85 0.67
CA PHE A 168 -10.02 11.14 2.04
C PHE A 168 -8.84 11.12 3.02
N VAL A 169 -7.95 10.12 2.91
CA VAL A 169 -6.74 10.02 3.74
C VAL A 169 -5.71 11.10 3.39
N ILE A 170 -5.46 11.35 2.10
CA ILE A 170 -4.46 12.34 1.64
C ILE A 170 -4.83 13.77 2.06
N HIS A 171 -6.13 14.05 2.20
CA HIS A 171 -6.66 15.31 2.71
C HIS A 171 -6.86 15.34 4.22
N GLU A 172 -6.24 14.41 4.97
CA GLU A 172 -6.25 14.38 6.44
C GLU A 172 -7.68 14.39 7.04
N ASN A 173 -8.61 13.69 6.37
CA ASN A 173 -10.04 13.64 6.73
C ASN A 173 -10.77 15.00 6.63
N ASP A 174 -10.20 15.99 5.94
CA ASP A 174 -10.86 17.25 5.61
C ASP A 174 -11.96 17.00 4.56
N ARG A 175 -13.18 16.83 5.05
CA ARG A 175 -14.38 16.60 4.23
C ARG A 175 -14.70 17.78 3.31
N ASP A 176 -14.31 19.00 3.67
CA ASP A 176 -14.55 20.17 2.85
C ASP A 176 -13.55 20.27 1.70
N ALA A 177 -12.30 19.85 1.91
CA ALA A 177 -11.33 19.65 0.83
C ALA A 177 -11.76 18.53 -0.13
N PHE A 178 -12.28 17.43 0.40
CA PHE A 178 -12.82 16.33 -0.41
C PHE A 178 -14.02 16.76 -1.27
N ALA A 179 -15.00 17.45 -0.68
CA ALA A 179 -16.20 17.91 -1.40
C ALA A 179 -15.90 18.92 -2.52
N ARG A 180 -14.79 19.65 -2.41
CA ARG A 180 -14.34 20.63 -3.42
C ARG A 180 -13.49 20.00 -4.53
N ASN A 181 -13.11 18.73 -4.43
CA ASN A 181 -12.20 18.10 -5.38
C ASN A 181 -12.90 17.83 -6.73
N PRO A 182 -12.48 18.48 -7.85
CA PRO A 182 -13.09 18.29 -9.16
C PRO A 182 -12.92 16.85 -9.70
N MET A 183 -11.97 16.07 -9.19
CA MET A 183 -11.78 14.65 -9.56
C MET A 183 -12.83 13.72 -8.93
N ALA A 184 -13.63 14.21 -7.98
CA ALA A 184 -14.84 13.53 -7.52
C ALA A 184 -15.99 13.60 -8.56
N ARG A 185 -15.82 14.35 -9.66
CA ARG A 185 -16.72 14.27 -10.82
C ARG A 185 -16.61 12.90 -11.48
N GLN A 186 -17.76 12.33 -11.86
CA GLN A 186 -17.87 11.02 -12.50
C GLN A 186 -16.79 10.81 -13.56
N ARG A 187 -15.96 9.79 -13.35
CA ARG A 187 -14.92 9.43 -14.32
C ARG A 187 -15.54 8.97 -15.62
N ARG A 188 -14.90 9.31 -16.73
CA ARG A 188 -15.31 8.79 -18.03
C ARG A 188 -15.13 7.27 -18.04
N ARG A 189 -16.18 6.55 -18.46
CA ARG A 189 -16.08 5.12 -18.76
C ARG A 189 -15.08 4.90 -19.90
N LEU A 190 -14.10 4.02 -19.68
CA LEU A 190 -13.07 3.68 -20.66
C LEU A 190 -13.42 2.38 -21.40
N VAL A 191 -14.10 1.44 -20.73
CA VAL A 191 -14.44 0.13 -21.28
C VAL A 191 -15.94 -0.17 -21.12
N PRO A 192 -16.62 -0.71 -22.16
CA PRO A 192 -18.00 -1.18 -22.06
C PRO A 192 -18.20 -2.22 -20.94
N GLU A 193 -19.33 -2.13 -20.22
CA GLU A 193 -19.62 -3.00 -19.07
C GLU A 193 -19.60 -4.50 -19.42
N LEU A 194 -20.03 -4.87 -20.63
CA LEU A 194 -20.02 -6.25 -21.09
C LEU A 194 -18.59 -6.82 -21.15
N LEU A 195 -17.62 -6.03 -21.62
CA LEU A 195 -16.23 -6.48 -21.71
C LEU A 195 -15.59 -6.59 -20.33
N LEU A 196 -15.92 -5.68 -19.41
CA LEU A 196 -15.45 -5.77 -18.02
C LEU A 196 -15.99 -7.02 -17.33
N LYS A 197 -17.29 -7.31 -17.45
CA LYS A 197 -17.88 -8.53 -16.89
C LYS A 197 -17.28 -9.79 -17.49
N LEU A 198 -17.01 -9.80 -18.79
CA LEU A 198 -16.36 -10.92 -19.46
C LEU A 198 -14.92 -11.10 -18.94
N ALA A 199 -14.16 -10.01 -18.80
CA ALA A 199 -12.81 -10.05 -18.23
C ALA A 199 -12.82 -10.63 -16.80
N CYS A 200 -13.73 -10.15 -15.93
CA CYS A 200 -13.93 -10.69 -14.58
C CYS A 200 -14.39 -12.15 -14.56
N THR A 201 -14.88 -12.71 -15.67
CA THR A 201 -15.32 -14.12 -15.71
C THR A 201 -14.21 -15.02 -16.27
N VAL A 202 -13.52 -14.55 -17.31
CA VAL A 202 -12.50 -15.32 -18.05
C VAL A 202 -11.15 -15.29 -17.35
N SER A 203 -10.81 -14.16 -16.71
CA SER A 203 -9.53 -13.91 -16.07
C SER A 203 -9.79 -13.22 -14.74
N PRO A 204 -10.36 -13.92 -13.75
CA PRO A 204 -11.03 -13.25 -12.66
C PRO A 204 -10.08 -12.57 -11.63
N PHE A 205 -8.77 -12.44 -11.90
CA PHE A 205 -7.68 -12.23 -10.92
C PHE A 205 -8.16 -11.45 -9.72
#